data_AF-A0A410DUV7-F1
#
_entry.id   AF-A0A410DUV7-F1
#
_cell.length_a   1.000
_cell.length_b   1.000
_cell.length_c   1.000
_cell.angle_alpha   90.00
_cell.angle_beta   90.00
_cell.angle_gamma   90.00
#
_symmetry.space_group_name_H-M   'P 1'
#
loop_
_entity.id
_entity.type
_entity.pdbx_description
1 polymer ?
#
loop_
_entity_poly.entity_id
_entity_poly.type
_entity_poly.pdbx_seq_one_letter_code
_entity_poly.pdbx_strand_id
1 'polypeptide(L)'
;MKRYGVLTSIILVALITTGCTSSKSVSKTVSTVSTTNANVKNVDSQKNAEEESENLGKLFKENNALKKPNIDEARDFKLSLSNGSVIMLSKESSSELEVYNISSLDKFIDSFNNGKAGYVRVIKGTLKNDGPLLVNKLEEYESDGKIIKDLAYDTYSNKDKFLPGTPTYCAKMVKEASGDGIRYSILLSKDTPDNMGATVISFDKSSIKN
;
A
#
# COMPACT_ATOMS: atom_id res chain seq x y z
N MET A 1 -21.14 55.87 -23.25
CA MET A 1 -20.99 54.48 -22.72
C MET A 1 -20.37 54.61 -21.33
N LYS A 2 -21.18 54.51 -20.27
CA LYS A 2 -21.41 53.33 -19.40
C LYS A 2 -20.30 53.10 -18.34
N ARG A 3 -20.70 53.49 -17.11
CA ARG A 3 -20.54 52.84 -15.78
C ARG A 3 -19.30 53.10 -14.91
N TYR A 4 -19.65 53.60 -13.72
CA TYR A 4 -18.95 53.63 -12.45
C TYR A 4 -18.46 52.25 -11.96
N GLY A 5 -17.39 52.25 -11.15
CA GLY A 5 -16.90 51.12 -10.33
C GLY A 5 -15.84 51.61 -9.33
N VAL A 6 -16.23 52.19 -8.19
CA VAL A 6 -16.35 51.59 -6.83
C VAL A 6 -15.10 51.81 -5.94
N LEU A 7 -15.44 52.18 -4.71
CA LEU A 7 -14.68 52.66 -3.56
C LEU A 7 -13.87 51.58 -2.78
N THR A 8 -12.74 52.03 -2.22
CA THR A 8 -12.18 51.84 -0.85
C THR A 8 -12.23 50.46 -0.14
N SER A 9 -11.08 50.01 0.38
CA SER A 9 -10.67 50.19 1.81
C SER A 9 -9.43 49.34 2.14
N ILE A 10 -8.39 49.97 2.68
CA ILE A 10 -7.18 49.33 3.24
C ILE A 10 -7.46 49.08 4.72
N ILE A 11 -7.40 47.82 5.16
CA ILE A 11 -7.42 47.49 6.59
C ILE A 11 -5.97 47.35 7.07
N LEU A 12 -5.53 48.35 7.82
CA LEU A 12 -4.32 48.36 8.64
C LEU A 12 -4.69 47.74 10.00
N VAL A 13 -4.09 46.61 10.38
CA VAL A 13 -4.17 46.14 11.78
C VAL A 13 -2.86 46.47 12.47
N ALA A 14 -2.98 47.38 13.44
CA ALA A 14 -1.90 47.81 14.32
C ALA A 14 -1.50 46.70 15.30
N LEU A 15 -0.18 46.52 15.46
CA LEU A 15 0.40 45.91 16.65
C LEU A 15 0.07 46.80 17.86
N ILE A 16 -0.40 46.19 18.95
CA ILE A 16 -0.29 46.76 20.29
C ILE A 16 0.58 45.83 21.12
N THR A 17 1.81 46.30 21.35
CA THR A 17 2.73 45.84 22.38
C THR A 17 2.58 46.73 23.62
N THR A 18 2.24 46.13 24.75
CA THR A 18 2.54 46.61 26.11
C THR A 18 2.36 45.39 27.02
N GLY A 19 3.27 44.96 27.89
CA GLY A 19 4.57 45.42 28.35
C GLY A 19 5.00 44.44 29.46
N CYS A 20 6.31 44.22 29.58
CA CYS A 20 6.96 43.22 30.42
C CYS A 20 6.67 43.33 31.93
N THR A 21 6.76 42.20 32.65
CA THR A 21 7.67 42.07 33.81
C THR A 21 8.18 40.64 33.95
N SER A 22 9.47 40.53 34.20
CA SER A 22 10.31 39.34 34.39
C SER A 22 10.12 38.70 35.77
N SER A 23 10.17 37.36 35.86
CA SER A 23 11.09 36.71 36.82
C SER A 23 11.27 35.20 36.58
N LYS A 24 12.54 34.82 36.41
CA LYS A 24 13.23 33.58 36.83
C LYS A 24 12.79 32.21 36.27
N SER A 25 13.73 31.67 35.49
CA SER A 25 14.00 30.27 35.20
C SER A 25 13.84 29.31 36.39
N VAL A 26 13.12 28.20 36.20
CA VAL A 26 13.47 26.88 36.73
C VAL A 26 12.99 25.79 35.76
N SER A 27 13.94 25.01 35.27
CA SER A 27 13.76 23.73 34.56
C SER A 27 12.87 22.76 35.35
N LYS A 28 11.82 22.22 34.73
CA LYS A 28 11.29 20.88 35.03
C LYS A 28 10.71 20.23 33.78
N THR A 29 11.44 19.26 33.24
CA THR A 29 10.92 18.17 32.42
C THR A 29 9.75 17.51 33.15
N VAL A 30 8.57 17.50 32.54
CA VAL A 30 7.43 16.69 33.00
C VAL A 30 6.81 16.00 31.79
N SER A 31 7.08 14.71 31.70
CA SER A 31 6.41 13.75 30.83
C SER A 31 4.90 13.84 31.05
N THR A 32 4.16 14.33 30.06
CA THR A 32 2.70 14.21 30.08
C THR A 32 2.33 12.95 29.30
N VAL A 33 2.16 11.87 30.06
CA VAL A 33 1.42 10.69 29.62
C VAL A 33 0.01 11.16 29.24
N SER A 34 -0.27 11.23 27.95
CA SER A 34 -1.65 11.32 27.45
C SER A 34 -2.14 9.92 27.16
N THR A 35 -2.71 9.30 28.18
CA THR A 35 -3.52 8.08 28.03
C THR A 35 -4.81 8.44 27.30
N THR A 36 -4.83 8.31 25.97
CA THR A 36 -6.10 8.28 25.23
C THR A 36 -6.50 6.83 25.00
N ASN A 37 -7.49 6.39 25.76
CA ASN A 37 -8.24 5.16 25.56
C ASN A 37 -8.84 5.13 24.15
N ALA A 38 -8.27 4.32 23.26
CA ALA A 38 -8.79 4.04 21.92
C ALA A 38 -8.94 2.54 21.65
N ASN A 39 -9.15 1.71 22.69
CA ASN A 39 -9.00 0.25 22.58
C ASN A 39 -10.27 -0.59 22.72
N VAL A 40 -11.47 -0.05 22.46
CA VAL A 40 -12.74 -0.79 22.67
C VAL A 40 -13.55 -1.02 21.39
N LYS A 41 -13.19 -0.44 20.23
CA LYS A 41 -13.90 -0.70 18.95
C LYS A 41 -13.14 -1.54 17.93
N ASN A 42 -11.85 -1.82 18.14
CA ASN A 42 -11.02 -2.48 17.11
C ASN A 42 -11.02 -4.01 17.20
N VAL A 43 -11.32 -4.59 18.36
CA VAL A 43 -11.20 -6.04 18.59
C VAL A 43 -12.30 -6.82 17.85
N ASP A 44 -13.55 -6.33 17.85
CA ASP A 44 -14.66 -7.00 17.16
C ASP A 44 -14.50 -6.95 15.63
N SER A 45 -13.97 -5.86 15.07
CA SER A 45 -13.74 -5.73 13.63
C SER A 45 -12.59 -6.60 13.13
N GLN A 46 -11.51 -6.76 13.90
CA GLN A 46 -10.41 -7.66 13.54
C GLN A 46 -10.81 -9.14 13.65
N LYS A 47 -11.55 -9.51 14.69
CA LYS A 47 -12.01 -10.88 14.88
C LYS A 47 -12.93 -11.33 13.74
N ASN A 48 -13.88 -10.49 13.32
CA ASN A 48 -14.75 -10.79 12.19
C ASN A 48 -13.97 -10.95 10.87
N ALA A 49 -12.93 -10.13 10.67
CA ALA A 49 -12.09 -10.18 9.47
C ALA A 49 -11.26 -11.47 9.37
N GLU A 50 -10.73 -11.96 10.49
CA GLU A 50 -10.02 -13.25 10.54
C GLU A 50 -10.97 -14.41 10.25
N GLU A 51 -12.16 -14.42 10.86
CA GLU A 51 -13.19 -15.44 10.60
C GLU A 51 -13.66 -15.46 9.14
N GLU A 52 -13.82 -14.29 8.50
CA GLU A 52 -14.13 -14.18 7.07
C GLU A 52 -13.02 -14.79 6.20
N SER A 53 -11.76 -14.43 6.46
CA SER A 53 -10.59 -14.99 5.76
C SER A 53 -10.52 -16.51 5.90
N GLU A 54 -10.72 -17.05 7.11
CA GLU A 54 -10.72 -18.50 7.34
C GLU A 54 -11.83 -19.22 6.57
N ASN A 55 -13.02 -18.64 6.52
CA ASN A 55 -14.14 -19.20 5.78
C ASN A 55 -13.90 -19.19 4.27
N LEU A 56 -13.31 -18.11 3.75
CA LEU A 56 -12.87 -18.05 2.35
C LEU A 56 -11.77 -19.09 2.08
N GLY A 57 -10.81 -19.27 2.99
CA GLY A 57 -9.76 -20.27 2.87
C GLY A 57 -10.29 -21.70 2.72
N LYS A 58 -11.38 -22.05 3.40
CA LYS A 58 -12.05 -23.37 3.25
C LYS A 58 -12.71 -23.56 1.88
N LEU A 59 -13.05 -22.47 1.20
CA LEU A 59 -13.74 -22.48 -0.09
C LEU A 59 -12.79 -22.32 -1.29
N PHE A 60 -11.57 -21.84 -1.06
CA PHE A 60 -10.56 -21.62 -2.08
C PHE A 60 -10.14 -22.93 -2.75
N LYS A 61 -10.08 -22.92 -4.08
CA LYS A 61 -9.65 -24.08 -4.87
C LYS A 61 -8.28 -23.83 -5.50
N GLU A 62 -7.24 -24.43 -4.91
CA GLU A 62 -5.87 -24.32 -5.42
C GLU A 62 -5.78 -24.81 -6.88
N ASN A 63 -5.17 -23.99 -7.74
CA ASN A 63 -4.92 -24.36 -9.12
C ASN A 63 -3.44 -24.71 -9.33
N ASN A 64 -3.10 -25.99 -9.17
CA ASN A 64 -1.73 -26.47 -9.33
C ASN A 64 -1.18 -26.31 -10.76
N ALA A 65 -2.02 -26.05 -11.77
CA ALA A 65 -1.59 -25.80 -13.14
C ALA A 65 -1.21 -24.33 -13.40
N LEU A 66 -1.47 -23.44 -12.44
CA LEU A 66 -1.14 -22.03 -12.56
C LEU A 66 0.39 -21.87 -12.53
N LYS A 67 0.96 -21.34 -13.62
CA LYS A 67 2.40 -21.13 -13.73
C LYS A 67 2.84 -19.99 -12.82
N LYS A 68 3.60 -20.32 -11.77
CA LYS A 68 4.21 -19.36 -10.84
C LYS A 68 5.72 -19.28 -11.10
N PRO A 69 6.32 -18.09 -11.25
CA PRO A 69 7.78 -17.94 -11.33
C PRO A 69 8.46 -18.47 -10.06
N ASN A 70 9.73 -18.86 -10.14
CA ASN A 70 10.46 -19.28 -8.95
C ASN A 70 10.56 -18.08 -7.97
N ILE A 71 10.37 -18.33 -6.68
CA ILE A 71 10.38 -17.29 -5.65
C ILE A 71 11.75 -16.61 -5.51
N ASP A 72 12.84 -17.34 -5.72
CA ASP A 72 14.19 -16.79 -5.60
C ASP A 72 14.53 -15.78 -6.69
N GLU A 73 13.82 -15.84 -7.82
CA GLU A 73 13.93 -14.87 -8.90
C GLU A 73 13.50 -13.46 -8.47
N ALA A 74 12.74 -13.32 -7.38
CA ALA A 74 12.35 -12.02 -6.83
C ALA A 74 13.55 -11.15 -6.41
N ARG A 75 14.75 -11.71 -6.25
CA ARG A 75 16.00 -10.98 -5.98
C ARG A 75 16.66 -10.41 -7.24
N ASP A 76 16.30 -10.92 -8.41
CA ASP A 76 16.78 -10.42 -9.70
C ASP A 76 15.72 -9.51 -10.33
N PHE A 77 16.04 -8.22 -10.41
CA PHE A 77 15.14 -7.23 -10.96
C PHE A 77 14.76 -7.52 -12.42
N LYS A 78 15.72 -7.86 -13.28
CA LYS A 78 15.48 -8.07 -14.71
C LYS A 78 14.64 -9.33 -14.94
N LEU A 79 14.98 -10.40 -14.23
CA LEU A 79 14.23 -11.66 -14.31
C LEU A 79 12.81 -11.48 -13.78
N SER A 80 12.65 -10.85 -12.61
CA SER A 80 11.34 -10.52 -12.03
C SER A 80 10.48 -9.69 -12.98
N LEU A 81 11.07 -8.69 -13.62
CA LEU A 81 10.40 -7.83 -14.61
C LEU A 81 9.97 -8.65 -15.83
N SER A 82 10.84 -9.49 -16.36
CA SER A 82 10.54 -10.34 -17.53
C SER A 82 9.45 -11.38 -17.24
N ASN A 83 9.36 -11.85 -16.00
CA ASN A 83 8.32 -12.77 -15.53
C ASN A 83 6.99 -12.08 -15.18
N GLY A 84 6.87 -10.77 -15.45
CA GLY A 84 5.62 -10.03 -15.29
C GLY A 84 5.31 -9.60 -13.87
N SER A 85 6.27 -9.67 -12.94
CA SER A 85 6.09 -9.17 -11.57
C SER A 85 5.84 -7.66 -11.61
N VAL A 86 4.94 -7.18 -10.77
CA VAL A 86 4.78 -5.75 -10.49
C VAL A 86 5.85 -5.34 -9.51
N ILE A 87 6.63 -4.33 -9.86
CA ILE A 87 7.79 -3.93 -9.05
C ILE A 87 7.71 -2.44 -8.77
N MET A 88 7.70 -2.06 -7.48
CA MET A 88 7.88 -0.67 -7.05
C MET A 88 9.23 -0.52 -6.38
N LEU A 89 10.04 0.38 -6.94
CA LEU A 89 11.41 0.61 -6.50
C LEU A 89 11.63 2.05 -6.10
N SER A 90 12.45 2.20 -5.06
CA SER A 90 13.25 3.41 -4.85
C SER A 90 14.66 3.15 -5.37
N LYS A 91 15.30 4.16 -5.96
CA LYS A 91 16.74 4.11 -6.23
C LYS A 91 17.48 4.65 -5.00
N GLU A 92 18.57 4.01 -4.60
CA GLU A 92 19.33 4.38 -3.39
C GLU A 92 19.75 5.87 -3.36
N SER A 93 19.94 6.47 -4.54
CA SER A 93 20.36 7.88 -4.73
C SER A 93 19.22 8.83 -5.12
N SER A 94 17.96 8.38 -5.16
CA SER A 94 16.83 9.19 -5.63
C SER A 94 15.61 9.04 -4.75
N SER A 95 14.90 10.16 -4.54
CA SER A 95 13.55 10.15 -3.97
C SER A 95 12.48 9.69 -4.96
N GLU A 96 12.85 9.49 -6.24
CA GLU A 96 11.92 9.05 -7.27
C GLU A 96 11.57 7.58 -7.10
N LEU A 97 10.27 7.32 -7.12
CA LEU A 97 9.72 5.98 -7.20
C LEU A 97 9.56 5.58 -8.66
N GLU A 98 9.85 4.31 -8.94
CA GLU A 98 9.59 3.70 -10.25
C GLU A 98 8.68 2.50 -10.07
N VAL A 99 7.64 2.40 -10.89
CA VAL A 99 6.66 1.33 -10.85
C VAL A 99 6.55 0.68 -12.22
N TYR A 100 6.85 -0.61 -12.27
CA TYR A 100 6.90 -1.39 -13.50
C TYR A 100 5.77 -2.41 -13.57
N ASN A 101 5.40 -2.80 -14.80
CA ASN A 101 4.44 -3.87 -15.08
C ASN A 101 3.07 -3.71 -14.41
N ILE A 102 2.63 -2.48 -14.12
CA ILE A 102 1.37 -2.28 -13.40
C ILE A 102 0.15 -2.92 -14.11
N SER A 103 0.21 -3.04 -15.44
CA SER A 103 -0.79 -3.75 -16.23
C SER A 103 -0.99 -5.22 -15.84
N SER A 104 -0.02 -5.87 -15.17
CA SER A 104 -0.18 -7.22 -14.63
C SER A 104 -1.21 -7.27 -13.49
N LEU A 105 -1.25 -6.25 -12.62
CA LEU A 105 -2.29 -6.13 -11.59
C LEU A 105 -3.67 -5.84 -12.20
N ASP A 106 -3.72 -4.97 -13.21
CA ASP A 106 -4.97 -4.69 -13.93
C ASP A 106 -5.53 -5.98 -14.57
N LYS A 107 -4.67 -6.76 -15.27
CA LYS A 107 -5.05 -8.06 -15.85
C LYS A 107 -5.48 -9.09 -14.80
N PHE A 108 -4.84 -9.09 -13.63
CA PHE A 108 -5.23 -9.96 -12.52
C PHE A 108 -6.64 -9.63 -12.03
N ILE A 109 -6.93 -8.35 -11.78
CA ILE A 109 -8.27 -7.88 -11.37
C ILE A 109 -9.31 -8.19 -12.45
N ASP A 110 -8.99 -7.95 -13.73
CA ASP A 110 -9.89 -8.26 -14.83
C ASP A 110 -10.17 -9.77 -14.91
N SER A 111 -9.16 -10.62 -14.74
CA SER A 111 -9.32 -12.07 -14.74
C SER A 111 -10.22 -12.52 -13.60
N PHE A 112 -9.98 -12.00 -12.39
CA PHE A 112 -10.78 -12.26 -11.20
C PHE A 112 -12.25 -11.89 -11.40
N ASN A 113 -12.51 -10.66 -11.86
CA ASN A 113 -13.88 -10.16 -12.09
C ASN A 113 -14.62 -10.95 -13.17
N ASN A 114 -13.90 -11.61 -14.07
CA ASN A 114 -14.44 -12.49 -15.10
C ASN A 114 -14.51 -13.97 -14.68
N GLY A 115 -14.31 -14.29 -13.40
CA GLY A 115 -14.41 -15.65 -12.89
C GLY A 115 -13.24 -16.56 -13.30
N LYS A 116 -12.09 -15.99 -13.67
CA LYS A 116 -10.92 -16.72 -14.15
C LYS A 116 -9.82 -16.75 -13.11
N ALA A 117 -9.11 -17.88 -13.07
CA ALA A 117 -7.90 -18.01 -12.26
C ALA A 117 -6.81 -17.04 -12.74
N GLY A 118 -5.99 -16.57 -11.81
CA GLY A 118 -4.94 -15.60 -12.09
C GLY A 118 -3.85 -15.61 -11.04
N TYR A 119 -2.68 -15.09 -11.42
CA TYR A 119 -1.53 -14.93 -10.53
C TYR A 119 -0.86 -13.58 -10.79
N VAL A 120 -0.41 -12.92 -9.73
CA VAL A 120 0.47 -11.76 -9.82
C VAL A 120 1.40 -11.69 -8.60
N ARG A 121 2.67 -11.39 -8.83
CA ARG A 121 3.66 -11.12 -7.79
C ARG A 121 3.89 -9.62 -7.68
N VAL A 122 3.89 -9.10 -6.46
CA VAL A 122 4.19 -7.70 -6.16
C VAL A 122 5.46 -7.63 -5.32
N ILE A 123 6.42 -6.86 -5.80
CA ILE A 123 7.72 -6.64 -5.16
C ILE A 123 7.85 -5.15 -4.83
N LYS A 124 8.22 -4.84 -3.59
CA LYS A 124 8.69 -3.50 -3.21
C LYS A 124 10.11 -3.60 -2.73
N GLY A 125 10.97 -2.70 -3.20
CA GLY A 125 12.36 -2.76 -2.83
C GLY A 125 13.16 -1.52 -3.16
N THR A 126 14.47 -1.66 -2.98
CA THR A 126 15.45 -0.63 -3.33
C THR A 126 16.47 -1.24 -4.28
N LEU A 127 16.68 -0.58 -5.41
CA LEU A 127 17.75 -0.95 -6.33
C LEU A 127 19.01 -0.19 -5.94
N LYS A 128 20.06 -0.92 -5.56
CA LYS A 128 21.39 -0.34 -5.38
C LYS A 128 21.98 0.05 -6.72
N ASN A 129 22.78 1.11 -6.77
CA ASN A 129 23.46 1.52 -8.00
C ASN A 129 24.28 0.34 -8.55
N ASP A 130 23.92 -0.12 -9.76
CA ASP A 130 24.50 -1.31 -10.43
C ASP A 130 24.51 -2.60 -9.59
N GLY A 131 23.62 -2.71 -8.60
CA GLY A 131 23.60 -3.78 -7.60
C GLY A 131 22.31 -4.62 -7.57
N PRO A 132 22.22 -5.56 -6.62
CA PRO A 132 21.06 -6.44 -6.47
C PRO A 132 19.83 -5.67 -5.98
N LEU A 133 18.65 -6.21 -6.29
CA LEU A 133 17.39 -5.73 -5.74
C LEU A 133 17.28 -6.12 -4.26
N LEU A 134 17.26 -5.12 -3.37
CA LEU A 134 16.91 -5.33 -1.97
C LEU A 134 15.39 -5.39 -1.83
N VAL A 135 14.86 -6.58 -1.63
CA VAL A 135 13.42 -6.82 -1.49
C VAL A 135 12.98 -6.49 -0.07
N ASN A 136 12.13 -5.47 0.07
CA ASN A 136 11.58 -5.00 1.34
C ASN A 136 10.17 -5.55 1.61
N LYS A 137 9.43 -5.86 0.53
CA LYS A 137 8.10 -6.48 0.57
C LYS A 137 7.99 -7.41 -0.63
N LEU A 138 7.49 -8.62 -0.40
CA LEU A 138 7.21 -9.61 -1.43
C LEU A 138 5.88 -10.28 -1.12
N GLU A 139 4.93 -10.14 -2.02
CA GLU A 139 3.59 -10.71 -1.91
C GLU A 139 3.22 -11.41 -3.22
N GLU A 140 2.55 -12.55 -3.09
CA GLU A 140 1.97 -13.27 -4.21
C GLU A 140 0.46 -13.34 -4.05
N TYR A 141 -0.25 -12.99 -5.13
CA TYR A 141 -1.69 -13.09 -5.21
C TYR A 141 -2.06 -14.17 -6.21
N GLU A 142 -2.85 -15.13 -5.76
CA GLU A 142 -3.45 -16.16 -6.58
C GLU A 142 -4.97 -16.04 -6.50
N SER A 143 -5.67 -16.32 -7.59
CA SER A 143 -7.11 -16.48 -7.56
C SER A 143 -7.57 -17.74 -8.27
N ASP A 144 -8.65 -18.33 -7.75
CA ASP A 144 -9.44 -19.37 -8.40
C ASP A 144 -10.60 -18.80 -9.25
N GLY A 145 -10.67 -17.47 -9.39
CA GLY A 145 -11.76 -16.75 -10.05
C GLY A 145 -12.91 -16.35 -9.12
N LYS A 146 -12.84 -16.68 -7.82
CA LYS A 146 -13.87 -16.30 -6.82
C LYS A 146 -13.28 -15.74 -5.55
N ILE A 147 -12.12 -16.26 -5.15
CA ILE A 147 -11.40 -15.90 -3.93
C ILE A 147 -9.95 -15.58 -4.32
N ILE A 148 -9.34 -14.63 -3.62
CA ILE A 148 -7.94 -14.26 -3.78
C ILE A 148 -7.17 -14.78 -2.56
N LYS A 149 -6.17 -15.61 -2.79
CA LYS A 149 -5.17 -16.01 -1.80
C LYS A 149 -4.01 -15.02 -1.87
N ASP A 150 -3.75 -14.36 -0.76
CA ASP A 150 -2.59 -13.49 -0.52
C ASP A 150 -1.55 -14.26 0.30
N LEU A 151 -0.33 -14.34 -0.21
CA LEU A 151 0.82 -14.90 0.48
C LEU A 151 1.94 -13.87 0.57
N ALA A 152 2.08 -13.25 1.74
CA ALA A 152 3.21 -12.40 2.07
C ALA A 152 4.41 -13.23 2.53
N TYR A 153 5.61 -12.79 2.14
CA TYR A 153 6.87 -13.41 2.52
C TYR A 153 7.64 -12.53 3.50
N ASP A 154 8.27 -13.16 4.48
CA ASP A 154 9.31 -12.55 5.29
C ASP A 154 10.61 -12.46 4.47
N THR A 155 11.05 -11.23 4.26
CA THR A 155 12.21 -10.86 3.45
C THR A 155 13.42 -10.48 4.30
N TYR A 156 13.33 -10.56 5.64
CA TYR A 156 14.35 -10.03 6.56
C TYR A 156 14.97 -11.10 7.47
N SER A 157 14.18 -12.06 7.97
CA SER A 157 14.69 -13.02 8.97
C SER A 157 15.72 -14.00 8.40
N ASN A 158 15.74 -14.20 7.08
CA ASN A 158 16.72 -15.04 6.42
C ASN A 158 17.19 -14.40 5.11
N LYS A 159 18.49 -14.09 5.03
CA LYS A 159 19.09 -13.48 3.83
C LYS A 159 19.10 -14.40 2.61
N ASP A 160 19.10 -15.72 2.82
CA ASP A 160 19.31 -16.74 1.78
C ASP A 160 17.98 -17.27 1.22
N LYS A 161 16.84 -17.05 1.89
CA LYS A 161 15.53 -17.52 1.43
C LYS A 161 14.39 -16.62 1.88
N PHE A 162 13.35 -16.54 1.04
CA PHE A 162 12.08 -15.92 1.43
C PHE A 162 11.26 -16.93 2.23
N LEU A 163 10.80 -16.54 3.41
CA LEU A 163 9.99 -17.43 4.25
C LEU A 163 8.50 -17.10 4.03
N PRO A 164 7.68 -18.04 3.56
CA PRO A 164 6.25 -17.78 3.37
C PRO A 164 5.58 -17.59 4.74
N GLY A 165 4.75 -16.56 4.85
CA GLY A 165 3.87 -16.36 5.98
C GLY A 165 2.61 -17.24 5.92
N THR A 166 1.68 -16.96 6.82
CA THR A 166 0.34 -17.56 6.77
C THR A 166 -0.48 -16.90 5.65
N PRO A 167 -1.09 -17.67 4.74
CA PRO A 167 -1.90 -17.08 3.68
C PRO A 167 -3.16 -16.43 4.26
N THR A 168 -3.57 -15.33 3.63
CA THR A 168 -4.84 -14.64 3.91
C THR A 168 -5.74 -14.77 2.69
N TYR A 169 -7.06 -14.90 2.89
CA TYR A 169 -8.00 -15.06 1.79
C TYR A 169 -8.95 -13.87 1.73
N CYS A 170 -9.05 -13.27 0.54
CA CYS A 170 -9.74 -12.02 0.28
C CYS A 170 -10.87 -12.24 -0.73
N ALA A 171 -11.94 -11.47 -0.57
CA ALA A 171 -13.11 -11.55 -1.45
C ALA A 171 -13.02 -10.67 -2.70
N LYS A 172 -12.17 -9.63 -2.72
CA LYS A 172 -11.90 -8.81 -3.92
C LYS A 172 -10.58 -8.05 -3.82
N MET A 173 -10.09 -7.60 -4.98
CA MET A 173 -9.03 -6.60 -5.12
C MET A 173 -9.56 -5.46 -5.99
N VAL A 174 -9.25 -4.22 -5.63
CA VAL A 174 -9.76 -3.01 -6.28
C VAL A 174 -8.61 -2.06 -6.64
N LYS A 175 -8.84 -1.27 -7.69
CA LYS A 175 -7.97 -0.18 -8.11
C LYS A 175 -8.72 1.13 -7.95
N GLU A 176 -8.12 2.05 -7.20
CA GLU A 176 -8.62 3.41 -7.02
C GLU A 176 -7.64 4.38 -7.69
N ALA A 177 -8.18 5.37 -8.41
CA ALA A 177 -7.39 6.46 -8.96
C ALA A 177 -8.02 7.79 -8.55
N SER A 178 -7.26 8.63 -7.85
CA SER A 178 -7.70 9.94 -7.36
C SER A 178 -6.61 10.97 -7.61
N GLY A 179 -6.93 12.00 -8.40
CA GLY A 179 -5.92 12.95 -8.88
C GLY A 179 -4.78 12.22 -9.60
N ASP A 180 -3.56 12.42 -9.13
CA ASP A 180 -2.36 11.75 -9.64
C ASP A 180 -2.04 10.43 -8.94
N GLY A 181 -2.72 10.09 -7.84
CA GLY A 181 -2.49 8.87 -7.09
C GLY A 181 -3.22 7.66 -7.68
N ILE A 182 -2.55 6.51 -7.67
CA ILE A 182 -3.13 5.19 -7.91
C ILE A 182 -2.88 4.32 -6.69
N ARG A 183 -3.92 3.59 -6.26
CA ARG A 183 -3.86 2.64 -5.15
C ARG A 183 -4.54 1.33 -5.55
N TYR A 184 -3.89 0.22 -5.24
CA TYR A 184 -4.46 -1.12 -5.31
C TYR A 184 -4.65 -1.64 -3.89
N SER A 185 -5.82 -2.21 -3.63
CA SER A 185 -6.20 -2.69 -2.30
C SER A 185 -6.85 -4.06 -2.37
N ILE A 186 -6.61 -4.90 -1.36
CA ILE A 186 -7.33 -6.16 -1.14
C ILE A 186 -8.34 -6.00 -0.02
N LEU A 187 -9.48 -6.69 -0.14
CA LEU A 187 -10.58 -6.62 0.80
C LEU A 187 -11.05 -8.01 1.18
N LEU A 188 -11.17 -8.24 2.49
CA LEU A 188 -11.60 -9.52 3.05
C LEU A 188 -13.08 -9.80 2.78
N SER A 189 -13.92 -8.76 2.81
CA SER A 189 -15.34 -8.84 2.45
C SER A 189 -15.65 -8.10 1.14
N LYS A 190 -16.69 -8.57 0.45
CA LYS A 190 -17.26 -7.89 -0.72
C LYS A 190 -17.96 -6.59 -0.32
N ASP A 191 -18.48 -6.55 0.91
CA ASP A 191 -19.25 -5.44 1.46
C ASP A 191 -18.36 -4.32 1.99
N THR A 192 -17.06 -4.59 2.21
CA THR A 192 -16.10 -3.55 2.59
C THR A 192 -16.02 -2.50 1.46
N PRO A 193 -16.17 -1.21 1.79
CA PRO A 193 -15.98 -0.12 0.82
C PRO A 193 -14.59 -0.18 0.18
N ASP A 194 -14.51 0.12 -1.11
CA ASP A 194 -13.29 -0.04 -1.92
C ASP A 194 -12.09 0.73 -1.34
N ASN A 195 -12.34 1.87 -0.69
CA ASN A 195 -11.30 2.71 -0.08
C ASN A 195 -10.80 2.23 1.30
N MET A 196 -11.40 1.20 1.89
CA MET A 196 -11.06 0.70 3.23
C MET A 196 -10.23 -0.59 3.20
N GLY A 197 -9.81 -1.06 2.03
CA GLY A 197 -8.98 -2.27 1.89
C GLY A 197 -7.55 -2.11 2.40
N ALA A 198 -6.86 -3.23 2.57
CA ALA A 198 -5.42 -3.24 2.84
C ALA A 198 -4.64 -2.92 1.56
N THR A 199 -3.68 -2.00 1.65
CA THR A 199 -2.94 -1.52 0.48
C THR A 199 -1.94 -2.56 -0.02
N VAL A 200 -2.12 -3.02 -1.26
CA VAL A 200 -1.16 -3.82 -2.02
C VAL A 200 0.01 -2.92 -2.44
N ILE A 201 -0.28 -1.90 -3.24
CA ILE A 201 0.68 -0.94 -3.79
C ILE A 201 -0.02 0.41 -4.03
N SER A 202 0.70 1.51 -3.82
CA SER A 202 0.20 2.87 -4.01
C SER A 202 1.33 3.78 -4.48
N PHE A 203 1.08 4.64 -5.47
CA PHE A 203 2.09 5.47 -6.12
C PHE A 203 1.43 6.57 -6.98
N ASP A 204 2.21 7.59 -7.33
CA ASP A 204 1.80 8.61 -8.29
C ASP A 204 1.94 8.12 -9.74
N LYS A 205 1.03 8.54 -10.61
CA LYS A 205 1.03 8.19 -12.05
C LYS A 205 2.36 8.49 -12.74
N SER A 206 3.07 9.54 -12.32
CA SER A 206 4.40 9.90 -12.85
C SER A 206 5.48 8.86 -12.57
N SER A 207 5.27 7.98 -11.59
CA SER A 207 6.20 6.91 -11.22
C SER A 207 6.12 5.70 -12.15
N ILE A 208 5.09 5.59 -12.99
CA ILE A 208 4.91 4.46 -13.90
C ILE A 208 6.01 4.47 -14.97
N LYS A 209 6.69 3.33 -15.12
CA LYS A 209 7.65 3.05 -16.18
C LYS A 209 7.07 1.98 -17.10
N ASN A 210 7.00 2.32 -18.40
CA ASN A 210 6.51 1.44 -19.47
C ASN A 210 7.67 0.76 -20.19
#